data_AF-A0A5N6BKJ2-F1
#
_entry.id   AF-A0A5N6BKJ2-F1
#
_cell.length_a   1.000
_cell.length_b   1.000
_cell.length_c   1.000
_cell.angle_alpha   90.00
_cell.angle_beta   90.00
_cell.angle_gamma   90.00
#
_symmetry.space_group_name_H-M   'P 1'
#
loop_
_entity.id
_entity.type
_entity.pdbx_description
1 polymer ?
#
loop_
_entity_poly.entity_id
_entity_poly.type
_entity_poly.pdbx_seq_one_letter_code
_entity_poly.pdbx_strand_id
1 'polypeptide(L)'
;MAARFGLRRMGDTRHDLYRCGRPSALFARTFTARNLPAWLRRMQDPRAEEPGRTAELVRAALRDLHTPARTAVSGPGPAPALADLLRQAVEALASSASAVDAEAGEILRLYYLARAGGHDLLAHRLHLSRATYFRRLEHGIGKVAEAVSRALTPP
;
A
#
# COMPACT_ATOMS: atom_id res chain seq x y z
N MET A 1 -8.99 -24.73 13.06
CA MET A 1 -8.63 -23.66 12.10
C MET A 1 -9.69 -22.55 12.01
N ALA A 2 -10.99 -22.86 11.91
CA ALA A 2 -12.07 -21.87 11.80
C ALA A 2 -12.20 -20.88 12.98
N ALA A 3 -12.00 -21.36 14.23
CA ALA A 3 -12.09 -20.52 15.43
C ALA A 3 -11.07 -19.36 15.44
N ARG A 4 -9.88 -19.55 14.84
CA ARG A 4 -8.85 -18.51 14.71
C ARG A 4 -9.32 -17.29 13.90
N PHE A 5 -10.31 -17.47 13.05
CA PHE A 5 -10.91 -16.41 12.22
C PHE A 5 -12.21 -15.84 12.82
N GLY A 6 -12.55 -16.21 14.06
CA GLY A 6 -13.80 -15.80 14.70
C GLY A 6 -15.04 -16.44 14.07
N LEU A 7 -14.88 -17.56 13.35
CA LEU A 7 -15.97 -18.31 12.74
C LEU A 7 -16.50 -19.35 13.74
N ARG A 8 -17.81 -19.31 13.98
CA ARG A 8 -18.55 -20.30 14.77
C ARG A 8 -19.31 -21.22 13.83
N ARG A 9 -19.12 -22.54 13.96
CA ARG A 9 -19.89 -23.52 13.19
C ARG A 9 -21.34 -23.51 13.64
N MET A 10 -22.26 -23.47 12.68
CA MET A 10 -23.72 -23.44 12.92
C MET A 10 -24.37 -24.79 12.58
N GLY A 11 -23.71 -25.63 11.78
CA GLY A 11 -24.24 -26.92 11.34
C GLY A 11 -23.79 -27.23 9.92
N ASP A 12 -24.57 -28.03 9.22
CA ASP A 12 -24.39 -28.34 7.80
C ASP A 12 -25.64 -27.97 6.99
N THR A 13 -25.47 -27.73 5.69
CA THR A 13 -26.60 -27.52 4.79
C THR A 13 -27.43 -28.80 4.63
N ARG A 14 -28.75 -28.66 4.54
CA ARG A 14 -29.66 -29.80 4.26
C ARG A 14 -29.44 -30.40 2.87
N HIS A 15 -29.05 -29.57 1.91
CA HIS A 15 -28.78 -29.98 0.53
C HIS A 15 -27.32 -29.72 0.19
N ASP A 16 -26.73 -30.62 -0.60
CA ASP A 16 -25.40 -30.44 -1.19
C ASP A 16 -25.50 -29.52 -2.42
N LEU A 17 -25.50 -28.21 -2.16
CA LEU A 17 -25.62 -27.18 -3.19
C LEU A 17 -24.52 -27.26 -4.25
N TYR A 18 -23.34 -27.74 -3.88
CA TYR A 18 -22.18 -27.82 -4.75
C TYR A 18 -21.96 -29.20 -5.36
N ARG A 19 -22.84 -30.17 -5.05
CA ARG A 19 -22.76 -31.57 -5.52
C ARG A 19 -21.38 -32.19 -5.29
N CYS A 20 -20.77 -31.87 -4.16
CA CYS A 20 -19.43 -32.33 -3.79
C CYS A 20 -19.43 -33.64 -2.98
N GLY A 21 -20.58 -34.30 -2.84
CA GLY A 21 -20.75 -35.57 -2.14
C GLY A 21 -20.82 -35.42 -0.62
N ARG A 22 -20.96 -34.18 -0.12
CA ARG A 22 -21.04 -33.89 1.32
C ARG A 22 -21.87 -32.64 1.62
N PRO A 23 -22.59 -32.61 2.75
CA PRO A 23 -23.20 -31.39 3.26
C PRO A 23 -22.17 -30.28 3.43
N SER A 24 -22.53 -29.05 3.06
CA SER A 24 -21.64 -27.89 3.24
C SER A 24 -21.71 -27.40 4.67
N ALA A 25 -20.55 -27.32 5.34
CA ALA A 25 -20.50 -26.79 6.70
C ALA A 25 -20.84 -25.29 6.73
N LEU A 26 -21.82 -24.93 7.55
CA LEU A 26 -22.27 -23.56 7.76
C LEU A 26 -21.50 -22.93 8.93
N PHE A 27 -21.00 -21.72 8.70
CA PHE A 27 -20.30 -20.92 9.70
C PHE A 27 -20.93 -19.53 9.80
N ALA A 28 -21.07 -19.02 11.01
CA ALA A 28 -21.43 -17.64 11.28
C ALA A 28 -20.20 -16.87 11.79
N ARG A 29 -20.09 -15.60 11.42
CA ARG A 29 -19.12 -14.66 11.98
C ARG A 29 -19.86 -13.50 12.62
N THR A 30 -19.64 -13.29 13.92
CA THR A 30 -20.10 -12.08 14.58
C THR A 30 -18.98 -11.06 14.57
N PHE A 31 -19.19 -9.92 13.92
CA PHE A 31 -18.26 -8.80 13.94
C PHE A 31 -18.43 -8.03 15.25
N THR A 32 -17.38 -7.99 16.06
CA THR A 32 -17.29 -7.23 17.31
C THR A 32 -16.04 -6.37 17.25
N ALA A 33 -15.96 -5.32 18.08
CA ALA A 33 -14.77 -4.45 18.15
C ALA A 33 -13.46 -5.24 18.33
N ARG A 34 -13.50 -6.40 19.02
CA ARG A 34 -12.33 -7.26 19.29
C ARG A 34 -11.88 -8.13 18.11
N ASN A 35 -12.73 -8.39 17.12
CA ASN A 35 -12.44 -9.29 16.00
C ASN A 35 -12.67 -8.66 14.62
N LEU A 36 -12.80 -7.34 14.62
CA LEU A 36 -13.06 -6.55 13.44
C LEU A 36 -11.82 -6.58 12.51
N PRO A 37 -11.97 -6.99 11.24
CA PRO A 37 -10.88 -6.92 10.27
C PRO A 37 -10.31 -5.50 10.19
N ALA A 38 -9.00 -5.38 9.95
CA ALA A 38 -8.35 -4.07 9.82
C ALA A 38 -9.06 -3.16 8.80
N TRP A 39 -9.46 -3.71 7.65
CA TRP A 39 -10.18 -2.95 6.62
C TRP A 39 -11.53 -2.38 7.09
N LEU A 40 -12.24 -3.07 7.99
CA LEU A 40 -13.53 -2.60 8.53
C LEU A 40 -13.32 -1.57 9.64
N ARG A 41 -12.22 -1.70 10.42
CA ARG A 41 -11.81 -0.67 11.40
C ARG A 41 -11.50 0.66 10.72
N ARG A 42 -10.80 0.60 9.57
CA ARG A 42 -10.54 1.79 8.74
C ARG A 42 -11.81 2.51 8.26
N MET A 43 -12.90 1.78 8.03
CA MET A 43 -14.16 2.41 7.63
C MET A 43 -14.91 3.07 8.79
N GLN A 44 -14.70 2.60 10.03
CA GLN A 44 -15.33 3.19 11.21
C GLN A 44 -14.69 4.52 11.60
N ASP A 45 -13.38 4.65 11.42
CA ASP A 45 -12.67 5.91 11.59
C ASP A 45 -11.67 6.11 10.45
N PRO A 46 -12.10 6.73 9.33
CA PRO A 46 -11.21 7.01 8.20
C PRO A 46 -10.13 8.06 8.54
N ARG A 47 -10.21 8.72 9.71
CA ARG A 47 -9.24 9.71 10.17
C ARG A 47 -8.25 9.17 11.20
N ALA A 48 -8.49 7.97 11.77
CA ALA A 48 -7.59 7.34 12.73
C ALA A 48 -6.28 6.79 12.12
N GLU A 49 -6.18 6.67 10.79
CA GLU A 49 -4.93 6.22 10.16
C GLU A 49 -4.00 7.39 9.77
N GLU A 50 -3.02 7.65 10.65
CA GLU A 50 -1.79 8.37 10.30
C GLU A 50 -1.05 7.78 9.08
N PRO A 51 -0.96 6.43 8.87
CA PRO A 51 -0.21 5.86 7.75
C PRO A 51 -0.74 6.27 6.37
N GLY A 52 -2.06 6.41 6.23
CA GLY A 52 -2.69 6.86 4.98
C GLY A 52 -2.34 8.32 4.66
N ARG A 53 -2.39 9.19 5.69
CA ARG A 53 -2.02 10.61 5.55
C ARG A 53 -0.53 10.78 5.25
N THR A 54 0.36 10.04 5.92
CA THR A 54 1.79 10.07 5.61
C THR A 54 2.07 9.58 4.18
N ALA A 55 1.40 8.51 3.75
CA ALA A 55 1.52 8.02 2.37
C ALA A 55 1.06 9.06 1.32
N GLU A 56 -0.02 9.79 1.59
CA GLU A 56 -0.47 10.89 0.74
C GLU A 56 0.53 12.06 0.69
N LEU A 57 1.09 12.44 1.84
CA LEU A 57 2.13 13.47 1.92
C LEU A 57 3.41 13.05 1.19
N VAL A 58 3.82 11.79 1.34
CA VAL A 58 4.96 11.22 0.58
C VAL A 58 4.66 11.23 -0.91
N ARG A 59 3.45 10.85 -1.33
CA ARG A 59 3.06 10.91 -2.75
C ARG A 59 3.12 12.33 -3.30
N ALA A 60 2.69 13.33 -2.52
CA ALA A 60 2.81 14.74 -2.89
C ALA A 60 4.29 15.14 -3.01
N ALA A 61 5.09 14.88 -1.98
CA ALA A 61 6.52 15.23 -1.98
C ALA A 61 7.30 14.55 -3.11
N LEU A 62 7.01 13.28 -3.43
CA LEU A 62 7.60 12.56 -4.55
C LEU A 62 7.24 13.19 -5.91
N ARG A 63 6.02 13.72 -6.08
CA ARG A 63 5.66 14.48 -7.29
C ARG A 63 6.44 15.80 -7.37
N ASP A 64 6.67 16.44 -6.23
CA ASP A 64 7.31 17.75 -6.15
C ASP A 64 8.84 17.71 -6.26
N LEU A 65 9.47 16.52 -6.24
CA LEU A 65 10.93 16.36 -6.39
C LEU A 65 11.53 17.03 -7.64
N HIS A 66 10.71 17.20 -8.68
CA HIS A 66 11.12 17.79 -9.95
C HIS A 66 10.51 19.16 -10.22
N THR A 67 9.68 19.68 -9.31
CA THR A 67 9.13 21.03 -9.43
C THR A 67 10.24 22.01 -9.00
N PRO A 68 10.85 22.77 -9.93
CA PRO A 68 11.76 23.83 -9.52
C PRO A 68 10.97 24.81 -8.64
N ALA A 69 11.57 25.32 -7.56
CA ALA A 69 10.96 26.20 -6.55
C ALA A 69 10.41 27.56 -7.07
N ARG A 70 10.08 27.69 -8.37
CA ARG A 70 9.76 28.93 -9.08
C ARG A 70 8.29 29.17 -9.39
N THR A 71 7.38 28.29 -9.02
CA THR A 71 5.94 28.61 -9.13
C THR A 71 5.40 28.99 -7.78
N ALA A 72 5.32 30.29 -7.49
CA ALA A 72 4.66 30.87 -6.30
C ALA A 72 3.18 30.47 -6.12
N VAL A 73 2.62 29.67 -7.04
CA VAL A 73 1.25 29.11 -7.04
C VAL A 73 1.20 27.71 -6.42
N SER A 74 2.33 26.99 -6.38
CA SER A 74 2.47 25.71 -5.68
C SER A 74 3.46 25.96 -4.55
N GLY A 75 3.10 25.66 -3.31
CA GLY A 75 3.90 25.99 -2.13
C GLY A 75 5.37 25.52 -2.18
N PRO A 76 6.17 25.85 -1.14
CA PRO A 76 7.58 25.50 -1.12
C PRO A 76 7.77 24.00 -1.37
N GLY A 77 8.61 23.65 -2.35
CA GLY A 77 8.99 22.27 -2.63
C GLY A 77 9.66 21.61 -1.40
N PRO A 78 9.81 20.28 -1.40
CA PRO A 78 10.38 19.58 -0.26
C PRO A 78 11.78 20.13 0.08
N ALA A 79 12.04 20.34 1.37
CA ALA A 79 13.37 20.76 1.83
C ALA A 79 14.44 19.80 1.28
N PRO A 80 15.64 20.26 0.88
CA PRO A 80 16.65 19.43 0.24
C PRO A 80 16.93 18.10 0.98
N ALA A 81 17.01 18.15 2.31
CA ALA A 81 17.20 16.95 3.15
C ALA A 81 16.05 15.94 3.05
N LEU A 82 14.79 16.40 2.96
CA LEU A 82 13.63 15.52 2.76
C LEU A 82 13.63 14.93 1.36
N ALA A 83 14.00 15.72 0.35
CA ALA A 83 14.11 15.23 -1.02
C ALA A 83 15.18 14.13 -1.15
N ASP A 84 16.34 14.31 -0.51
CA ASP A 84 17.40 13.30 -0.47
C ASP A 84 16.96 12.04 0.27
N LEU A 85 16.29 12.19 1.42
CA LEU A 85 15.74 11.07 2.18
C LEU A 85 14.72 10.26 1.36
N LEU A 86 13.84 10.92 0.62
CA LEU A 86 12.87 10.27 -0.26
C LEU A 86 13.55 9.47 -1.38
N ARG A 87 14.57 10.06 -2.03
CA ARG A 87 15.34 9.35 -3.06
C ARG A 87 16.06 8.14 -2.49
N GLN A 88 16.73 8.29 -1.35
CA GLN A 88 17.41 7.18 -0.67
C GLN A 88 16.44 6.06 -0.29
N ALA A 89 15.26 6.39 0.23
CA ALA A 89 14.25 5.41 0.59
C ALA A 89 13.74 4.63 -0.64
N VAL A 90 13.56 5.30 -1.78
CA VAL A 90 13.17 4.65 -3.05
C VAL A 90 14.27 3.73 -3.56
N GLU A 91 15.52 4.18 -3.58
CA GLU A 91 16.66 3.35 -4.05
C GLU A 91 16.94 2.16 -3.12
N ALA A 92 16.81 2.35 -1.80
CA ALA A 92 16.89 1.26 -0.82
C ALA A 92 15.77 0.23 -1.05
N LEU A 93 14.57 0.69 -1.42
CA LEU A 93 13.46 -0.21 -1.74
C LEU A 93 13.75 -0.98 -3.03
N ALA A 94 14.26 -0.32 -4.07
CA ALA A 94 14.58 -0.93 -5.36
C ALA A 94 15.72 -1.98 -5.26
N SER A 95 16.64 -1.79 -4.31
CA SER A 95 17.74 -2.72 -4.02
C SER A 95 17.41 -3.78 -2.95
N SER A 96 16.15 -3.87 -2.51
CA SER A 96 15.72 -4.83 -1.50
C SER A 96 15.87 -6.28 -1.96
N ALA A 97 16.26 -7.17 -1.05
CA ALA A 97 16.27 -8.62 -1.30
C ALA A 97 14.86 -9.20 -1.46
N SER A 98 13.83 -8.52 -0.97
CA SER A 98 12.44 -8.89 -1.19
C SER A 98 12.02 -8.49 -2.60
N ALA A 99 11.69 -9.47 -3.45
CA ALA A 99 11.27 -9.22 -4.83
C ALA A 99 10.06 -8.26 -4.92
N VAL A 100 9.14 -8.33 -3.94
CA VAL A 100 7.98 -7.44 -3.88
C VAL A 100 8.39 -6.00 -3.59
N ASP A 101 9.35 -5.82 -2.69
CA ASP A 101 9.85 -4.49 -2.34
C ASP A 101 10.70 -3.93 -3.49
N ALA A 102 11.61 -4.73 -4.06
CA ALA A 102 12.41 -4.35 -5.22
C ALA A 102 11.54 -3.90 -6.41
N GLU A 103 10.50 -4.66 -6.77
CA GLU A 103 9.55 -4.31 -7.83
C GLU A 103 8.78 -3.01 -7.52
N ALA A 104 8.39 -2.80 -6.25
CA ALA A 104 7.75 -1.56 -5.83
C ALA A 104 8.71 -0.36 -5.88
N GLY A 105 9.96 -0.52 -5.44
CA GLY A 105 10.99 0.50 -5.54
C GLY A 105 11.32 0.86 -6.98
N GLU A 106 11.41 -0.14 -7.86
CA GLU A 106 11.64 0.07 -9.29
C GLU A 106 10.50 0.85 -9.95
N ILE A 107 9.24 0.55 -9.61
CA ILE A 107 8.09 1.34 -10.07
C ILE A 107 8.22 2.80 -9.64
N LEU A 108 8.56 3.05 -8.37
CA LEU A 108 8.71 4.41 -7.85
C LEU A 108 9.87 5.15 -8.51
N ARG A 109 11.01 4.48 -8.69
CA ARG A 109 12.20 5.01 -9.36
C ARG A 109 11.87 5.42 -10.79
N LEU A 110 11.23 4.54 -11.55
CA LEU A 110 10.85 4.81 -12.94
C LEU A 110 9.82 5.94 -13.06
N TYR A 111 8.81 5.96 -12.19
CA TYR A 111 7.70 6.91 -12.29
C TYR A 111 8.05 8.29 -11.74
N TYR A 112 8.62 8.35 -10.53
CA TYR A 112 8.89 9.60 -9.83
C TYR A 112 10.28 10.17 -10.15
N LEU A 113 11.34 9.35 -10.14
CA LEU A 113 12.72 9.85 -10.27
C LEU A 113 13.19 9.97 -11.72
N ALA A 114 12.94 8.92 -12.53
CA ALA A 114 13.36 8.88 -13.92
C ALA A 114 12.33 9.46 -14.90
N ARG A 115 11.08 9.67 -14.45
CA ARG A 115 9.97 10.18 -15.27
C ARG A 115 9.79 9.42 -16.59
N ALA A 116 10.01 8.10 -16.57
CA ALA A 116 10.15 7.26 -17.76
C ALA A 116 8.84 6.99 -18.52
N GLY A 117 7.71 7.57 -18.09
CA GLY A 117 6.41 7.47 -18.74
C GLY A 117 5.22 7.52 -17.79
N GLY A 118 4.02 7.40 -18.34
CA GLY A 118 2.78 7.23 -17.58
C GLY A 118 2.60 5.82 -17.04
N HIS A 119 1.64 5.63 -16.14
CA HIS A 119 1.38 4.36 -15.46
C HIS A 119 1.18 3.17 -16.41
N ASP A 120 0.41 3.33 -17.48
CA ASP A 120 0.14 2.23 -18.43
C ASP A 120 1.39 1.78 -19.19
N LEU A 121 2.24 2.74 -19.58
CA LEU A 121 3.51 2.45 -20.25
C LEU A 121 4.46 1.69 -19.31
N LEU A 122 4.55 2.12 -18.05
CA LEU A 122 5.42 1.47 -17.06
C LEU A 122 4.90 0.08 -16.69
N ALA A 123 3.59 -0.09 -16.51
CA ALA A 123 2.99 -1.40 -16.26
C ALA A 123 3.31 -2.38 -17.39
N HIS A 124 3.20 -1.92 -18.65
CA HIS A 124 3.55 -2.73 -19.81
C HIS A 124 5.03 -3.11 -19.85
N ARG A 125 5.94 -2.14 -19.64
CA ARG A 125 7.40 -2.36 -19.63
C ARG A 125 7.85 -3.32 -18.53
N LEU A 126 7.19 -3.31 -17.38
CA LEU A 126 7.48 -4.18 -16.26
C LEU A 126 6.75 -5.54 -16.36
N HIS A 127 6.02 -5.79 -17.45
CA HIS A 127 5.21 -7.00 -17.65
C HIS A 127 4.20 -7.26 -16.52
N LEU A 128 3.67 -6.18 -15.92
CA LEU A 128 2.69 -6.26 -14.85
C LEU A 128 1.28 -6.00 -15.39
N SER A 129 0.31 -6.76 -14.89
CA SER A 129 -1.09 -6.36 -15.06
C SER A 129 -1.32 -5.02 -14.36
N ARG A 130 -2.26 -4.22 -14.87
CA ARG A 130 -2.62 -2.92 -14.28
C ARG A 130 -2.93 -3.02 -12.78
N ALA A 131 -3.65 -4.06 -12.38
CA ALA A 131 -3.99 -4.29 -10.96
C ALA A 131 -2.76 -4.62 -10.10
N THR A 132 -1.79 -5.38 -10.62
CA THR A 132 -0.54 -5.66 -9.90
C THR A 132 0.33 -4.41 -9.80
N TYR A 133 0.44 -3.65 -10.90
CA TYR A 133 1.17 -2.37 -10.92
C TYR A 133 0.69 -1.42 -9.82
N PHE A 134 -0.62 -1.15 -9.75
CA PHE A 134 -1.15 -0.24 -8.72
C PHE A 134 -0.99 -0.80 -7.31
N ARG A 135 -1.17 -2.11 -7.10
CA ARG A 135 -0.91 -2.73 -5.78
C ARG A 135 0.54 -2.55 -5.34
N ARG A 136 1.51 -2.70 -6.24
CA ARG A 136 2.94 -2.49 -5.96
C ARG A 136 3.29 -1.03 -5.76
N LEU A 137 2.68 -0.13 -6.53
CA LEU A 137 2.82 1.31 -6.34
C LEU A 137 2.36 1.73 -4.94
N GLU A 138 1.16 1.33 -4.53
CA GLU A 138 0.62 1.63 -3.19
C GLU A 138 1.47 1.02 -2.08
N HIS A 139 1.91 -0.23 -2.25
CA HIS A 139 2.82 -0.90 -1.32
C HIS A 139 4.14 -0.13 -1.15
N GLY A 140 4.75 0.30 -2.27
CA GLY A 140 5.99 1.06 -2.24
C GLY A 140 5.85 2.41 -1.55
N ILE A 141 4.76 3.13 -1.81
CA ILE A 141 4.48 4.42 -1.15
C ILE A 141 4.32 4.22 0.37
N GLY A 142 3.62 3.17 0.79
CA GLY A 142 3.54 2.80 2.21
C GLY A 142 4.91 2.54 2.83
N LYS A 143 5.79 1.80 2.13
CA LYS A 143 7.15 1.52 2.61
C LYS A 143 8.03 2.75 2.72
N VAL A 144 7.94 3.67 1.76
CA VAL A 144 8.66 4.94 1.82
C VAL A 144 8.12 5.80 2.97
N ALA A 145 6.80 5.85 3.17
CA ALA A 145 6.19 6.54 4.31
C ALA A 145 6.65 5.99 5.67
N GLU A 146 6.69 4.66 5.82
CA GLU A 146 7.24 4.01 7.03
C GLU A 146 8.72 4.35 7.25
N ALA A 147 9.53 4.41 6.19
CA ALA A 147 10.96 4.74 6.29
C ALA A 147 11.18 6.21 6.66
N VAL A 148 10.47 7.13 6.00
CA VAL A 148 10.56 8.57 6.25
C VAL A 148 10.05 8.91 7.65
N SER A 149 8.91 8.34 8.08
CA SER A 149 8.38 8.56 9.43
C SER A 149 9.38 8.12 10.51
N ARG A 150 10.01 6.94 10.35
CA ARG A 150 11.06 6.47 11.27
C ARG A 150 12.29 7.36 11.29
N ALA A 151 12.68 7.95 10.16
CA ALA A 151 13.83 8.86 10.10
C ALA A 151 13.53 10.22 10.73
N LEU A 152 12.27 10.68 10.70
CA LEU A 152 11.84 11.96 11.27
C LEU A 152 11.50 11.88 12.77
N THR A 153 11.23 10.69 13.29
CA THR A 153 11.01 10.45 14.72
C THR A 153 12.17 9.60 15.26
N PRO A 154 13.30 10.22 15.64
CA PRO A 154 14.38 9.50 16.31
C PRO A 154 13.91 8.99 17.70
N PRO A 155 14.54 7.93 18.22
CA PRO A 155 14.21 7.37 19.53
C PRO A 155 14.43 8.35 20.69
#